data_AF-A0A1J3EZF3-F1
#
_entry.id   AF-A0A1J3EZF3-F1
#
_cell.length_a   1.000
_cell.length_b   1.000
_cell.length_c   1.000
_cell.angle_alpha   90.00
_cell.angle_beta   90.00
_cell.angle_gamma   90.00
#
_symmetry.space_group_name_H-M   'P 1'
#
loop_
_entity.id
_entity.type
_entity.pdbx_description
1 polymer ?
#
loop_
_entity_poly.entity_id
_entity_poly.type
_entity_poly.pdbx_seq_one_letter_code
_entity_poly.pdbx_strand_id
1 'polypeptide(L)'
;SNCALTCQASYESSHFLCSKSISIHRPKPIPQNSPHNFIKSMASISSILLLLLLLSLSLFHFTLPTGNNHITDRKSLEIIIGGGDDGNPPPSPSEEPQPEPENCPPPTPPPPPPCPPPTPPPPPPRPPPTSPPPKSPQLPPPKPPHSPPKRKSPPKPPGQPPLPLPFESKLLEKVYPVLQAFKDLVEHDPKHILKSWEGYDICGKYRGLECAIFPHTKQKALAGIQFNQFNFSGKNLRLENFLDKLDTVTIFHANSNNFLGSVPKVGHLKYLFELDLSNNKLSGDFPSSVLEATNLTFLDLRFNTFSGCVPPQVFNLDLDVLFINNNNLVQSLPKNLGSITALYLTFANNRFTGSIPESIGDDKIKNLQEVLFLNNQLTGCLPYQIGNLNQAIVFDVGSNQLTGPIPYSFGCLDKMEQLNLARNKFYGTIPEIVCELSCLKNLSLSYNYFTQVGPKCRELIKRNVLDVRMNCILDLPNQKTSWECADFFMRRETCPNSKSMFLVPCGKNPNRFKPDQERLEDKEARVSSPVSYGALNPDRIRNL
;
A
#
# COMPACT_ATOMS: atom_id res chain seq x y z
N SER A 1 -33.93 24.84 49.49
CA SER A 1 -34.23 24.92 50.93
C SER A 1 -34.24 23.50 51.50
N ASN A 2 -33.17 23.16 52.22
CA ASN A 2 -32.98 22.01 53.11
C ASN A 2 -33.47 20.62 52.65
N CYS A 3 -32.55 19.83 52.07
CA CYS A 3 -32.59 18.37 52.18
C CYS A 3 -32.18 17.99 53.60
N ALA A 4 -33.13 17.54 54.42
CA ALA A 4 -32.84 16.85 55.67
C ALA A 4 -32.82 15.34 55.39
N LEU A 5 -31.63 14.74 55.43
CA LEU A 5 -31.44 13.31 55.63
C LEU A 5 -31.51 13.04 57.12
N THR A 6 -32.55 12.35 57.58
CA THR A 6 -32.57 11.71 58.89
C THR A 6 -32.18 10.25 58.74
N CYS A 7 -30.94 9.92 59.08
CA CYS A 7 -30.52 8.56 59.42
C CYS A 7 -30.41 8.50 60.95
N GLN A 8 -31.27 7.71 61.59
CA GLN A 8 -31.11 7.32 62.99
C GLN A 8 -30.32 6.01 63.05
N ALA A 9 -29.27 6.00 63.87
CA ALA A 9 -28.54 4.81 64.23
C ALA A 9 -29.33 4.04 65.31
N SER A 10 -29.50 2.73 65.12
CA SER A 10 -29.70 1.80 66.23
C SER A 10 -28.65 0.71 66.15
N TYR A 11 -28.00 0.46 67.28
CA TYR A 11 -27.07 -0.64 67.49
C TYR A 11 -27.76 -1.99 67.28
N GLU A 12 -26.96 -2.96 66.86
CA GLU A 12 -27.23 -4.39 66.68
C GLU A 12 -27.79 -4.85 65.32
N SER A 13 -27.01 -5.75 64.71
CA SER A 13 -27.39 -6.75 63.71
C SER A 13 -27.52 -6.29 62.25
N SER A 14 -26.58 -6.82 61.46
CA SER A 14 -26.42 -6.82 60.01
C SER A 14 -27.68 -7.15 59.18
N HIS A 15 -28.07 -6.23 58.29
CA HIS A 15 -28.61 -6.40 56.91
C HIS A 15 -29.62 -5.28 56.57
N PHE A 16 -29.39 -4.50 55.50
CA PHE A 16 -30.40 -3.61 54.91
C PHE A 16 -30.59 -3.92 53.41
N LEU A 17 -31.77 -4.44 53.08
CA LEU A 17 -32.37 -4.47 51.75
C LEU A 17 -33.43 -3.37 51.71
N CYS A 18 -33.40 -2.49 50.70
CA CYS A 18 -34.45 -1.51 50.42
C CYS A 18 -35.14 -1.84 49.11
N SER A 19 -36.41 -2.25 49.15
CA SER A 19 -37.30 -2.33 48.00
C SER A 19 -38.37 -1.23 48.10
N LYS A 20 -38.63 -0.53 46.99
CA LYS A 20 -39.72 0.45 46.85
C LYS A 20 -40.83 -0.12 45.98
N SER A 21 -42.07 -0.07 46.47
CA SER A 21 -43.28 -0.23 45.67
C SER A 21 -44.20 0.97 45.96
N ILE A 22 -44.68 1.65 44.92
CA ILE A 22 -45.60 2.79 45.02
C ILE A 22 -46.85 2.47 44.21
N SER A 23 -48.00 2.59 44.87
CA SER A 23 -49.35 2.41 44.33
C SER A 23 -49.90 3.71 43.75
N ILE A 24 -50.63 3.62 42.64
CA ILE A 24 -51.20 4.76 41.89
C ILE A 24 -52.71 4.86 42.18
N HIS A 25 -53.19 6.07 42.52
CA HIS A 25 -54.61 6.42 42.54
C HIS A 25 -54.96 7.34 41.36
N ARG A 26 -56.08 7.02 40.68
CA ARG A 26 -56.69 7.83 39.60
C ARG A 26 -57.58 8.94 40.16
N PRO A 27 -57.79 10.02 39.39
CA PRO A 27 -59.09 10.70 39.32
C PRO A 27 -59.70 10.73 37.89
N LYS A 28 -61.02 10.96 37.85
CA LYS A 28 -61.94 11.02 36.68
C LYS A 28 -62.17 12.50 36.21
N PRO A 29 -62.85 12.76 35.06
CA PRO A 29 -62.45 13.76 34.04
C PRO A 29 -63.44 14.95 33.85
N ILE A 30 -63.17 15.84 32.86
CA ILE A 30 -64.05 16.69 31.96
C ILE A 30 -63.34 18.03 31.59
N PRO A 31 -63.52 18.71 30.41
CA PRO A 31 -63.90 18.31 29.04
C PRO A 31 -62.88 18.75 27.94
N GLN A 32 -63.15 18.29 26.71
CA GLN A 32 -62.39 18.51 25.47
C GLN A 32 -62.60 19.91 24.84
N ASN A 33 -61.53 20.46 24.26
CA ASN A 33 -61.58 21.36 23.09
C ASN A 33 -60.50 20.93 22.09
N SER A 34 -60.90 20.74 20.82
CA SER A 34 -60.18 20.06 19.75
C SER A 34 -58.99 20.84 19.16
N PRO A 35 -57.85 20.19 18.81
CA PRO A 35 -56.72 20.83 18.12
C PRO A 35 -56.70 20.45 16.63
N HIS A 36 -57.63 20.98 15.83
CA HIS A 36 -57.67 20.68 14.38
C HIS A 36 -57.15 21.82 13.48
N ASN A 37 -56.97 23.03 14.02
CA ASN A 37 -56.51 24.19 13.26
C ASN A 37 -55.01 24.50 13.40
N PHE A 38 -54.34 23.98 14.43
CA PHE A 38 -52.89 24.21 14.63
C PHE A 38 -52.01 23.34 13.73
N ILE A 39 -52.47 22.13 13.39
CA ILE A 39 -51.68 21.15 12.61
C ILE A 39 -51.65 21.52 11.11
N LYS A 40 -52.71 22.16 10.58
CA LYS A 40 -52.72 22.64 9.19
C LYS A 40 -51.80 23.84 8.94
N SER A 41 -51.60 24.70 9.95
CA SER A 41 -50.71 25.86 9.82
C SER A 41 -49.23 25.47 9.86
N MET A 42 -48.86 24.46 10.66
CA MET A 42 -47.47 23.98 10.77
C MET A 42 -47.01 23.22 9.52
N ALA A 43 -47.90 22.45 8.88
CA ALA A 43 -47.58 21.73 7.65
C ALA A 43 -47.33 22.68 6.45
N SER A 44 -48.08 23.78 6.36
CA SER A 44 -47.92 24.75 5.27
C SER A 44 -46.62 25.56 5.38
N ILE A 45 -46.16 25.86 6.60
CA ILE A 45 -44.92 26.60 6.82
C ILE A 45 -43.70 25.73 6.51
N SER A 46 -43.75 24.43 6.83
CA SER A 46 -42.68 23.48 6.52
C SER A 46 -42.48 23.27 5.02
N SER A 47 -43.58 23.20 4.24
CA SER A 47 -43.49 23.09 2.78
C SER A 47 -42.97 24.35 2.09
N ILE A 48 -43.27 25.54 2.63
CA ILE A 48 -42.74 26.81 2.09
C ILE A 48 -41.24 26.96 2.39
N LEU A 49 -40.80 26.54 3.58
CA LEU A 49 -39.37 26.56 3.94
C LEU A 49 -38.55 25.60 3.08
N LEU A 50 -39.09 24.42 2.77
CA LEU A 50 -38.44 23.43 1.91
C LEU A 50 -38.35 23.89 0.45
N LEU A 51 -39.39 24.60 -0.05
CA LEU A 51 -39.35 25.19 -1.39
C LEU A 51 -38.33 26.33 -1.50
N LEU A 52 -38.21 27.16 -0.46
CA LEU A 52 -37.21 28.24 -0.40
C LEU A 52 -35.79 27.70 -0.30
N LEU A 53 -35.58 26.57 0.40
CA LEU A 53 -34.29 25.89 0.46
C LEU A 53 -33.89 25.32 -0.92
N LEU A 54 -34.84 24.69 -1.62
CA LEU A 54 -34.63 24.15 -2.97
C LEU A 54 -34.41 25.25 -4.03
N LEU A 55 -35.07 26.41 -3.89
CA LEU A 55 -34.84 27.60 -4.73
C LEU A 55 -33.49 28.27 -4.43
N SER A 56 -32.98 28.20 -3.19
CA SER A 56 -31.64 28.68 -2.84
C SER A 56 -30.54 27.77 -3.39
N LEU A 57 -30.78 26.46 -3.46
CA LEU A 57 -29.84 25.49 -4.02
C LEU A 57 -29.78 25.53 -5.56
N SER A 58 -30.85 25.99 -6.23
CA SER A 58 -30.86 26.18 -7.69
C SER A 58 -30.28 27.52 -8.16
N LEU A 59 -30.15 28.51 -7.26
CA LEU A 59 -29.51 29.80 -7.53
C LEU A 59 -28.00 29.82 -7.21
N PHE A 60 -27.44 28.75 -6.61
CA PHE A 60 -26.00 28.60 -6.36
C PHE A 60 -25.25 27.80 -7.45
N HIS A 61 -25.95 27.27 -8.45
CA HIS A 61 -25.33 26.80 -9.68
C HIS A 61 -25.34 27.92 -10.72
N PHE A 62 -24.41 28.86 -10.61
CA PHE A 62 -23.74 29.58 -11.71
C PHE A 62 -23.01 30.79 -11.11
N THR A 63 -21.68 30.65 -10.96
CA THR A 63 -20.61 31.66 -11.08
C THR A 63 -19.47 31.33 -10.11
N LEU A 64 -18.53 30.50 -10.57
CA LEU A 64 -17.14 30.60 -10.13
C LEU A 64 -16.29 31.06 -11.32
N PRO A 65 -15.44 32.07 -11.16
CA PRO A 65 -14.66 32.62 -12.26
C PRO A 65 -13.59 31.63 -12.72
N THR A 66 -13.44 31.51 -14.03
CA THR A 66 -12.36 30.83 -14.71
C THR A 66 -11.02 31.52 -14.42
N GLY A 67 -10.29 31.04 -13.42
CA GLY A 67 -8.85 31.25 -13.29
C GLY A 67 -8.12 30.38 -14.30
N ASN A 68 -7.73 30.99 -15.41
CA ASN A 68 -7.03 30.36 -16.51
C ASN A 68 -5.58 30.02 -16.08
N ASN A 69 -5.33 28.80 -15.61
CA ASN A 69 -3.98 28.24 -15.52
C ASN A 69 -3.95 26.93 -16.28
N HIS A 70 -3.52 27.04 -17.55
CA HIS A 70 -2.97 25.94 -18.31
C HIS A 70 -1.84 25.29 -17.50
N ILE A 71 -2.11 24.15 -16.85
CA ILE A 71 -1.07 23.24 -16.37
C ILE A 71 -0.95 22.12 -17.39
N THR A 72 -0.34 22.47 -18.52
CA THR A 72 0.27 21.52 -19.45
C THR A 72 1.71 21.34 -19.02
N ASP A 73 1.94 20.63 -17.91
CA ASP A 73 3.20 19.95 -17.57
C ASP A 73 3.05 19.25 -16.22
N ARG A 74 2.70 17.96 -16.24
CA ARG A 74 2.85 17.06 -15.07
C ARG A 74 4.09 16.20 -15.28
N LYS A 75 5.24 16.80 -15.01
CA LYS A 75 6.47 16.07 -14.69
C LYS A 75 6.63 16.06 -13.17
N SER A 76 7.01 14.88 -12.65
CA SER A 76 7.57 14.65 -11.32
C SER A 76 6.57 14.52 -10.16
N LEU A 77 6.75 13.45 -9.39
CA LEU A 77 5.99 13.11 -8.20
C LEU A 77 6.03 14.24 -7.16
N GLU A 78 4.86 14.75 -6.81
CA GLU A 78 4.58 15.15 -5.44
C GLU A 78 3.94 13.93 -4.76
N ILE A 79 4.63 13.36 -3.77
CA ILE A 79 3.93 12.68 -2.69
C ILE A 79 3.16 13.80 -2.01
N ILE A 80 1.89 13.97 -2.38
CA ILE A 80 0.99 14.88 -1.68
C ILE A 80 0.79 14.27 -0.29
N ILE A 81 1.63 14.69 0.66
CA ILE A 81 1.33 14.64 2.08
C ILE A 81 0.16 15.62 2.23
N GLY A 82 -1.07 15.10 2.15
CA GLY A 82 -2.29 15.87 2.28
C GLY A 82 -2.38 16.49 3.68
N GLY A 83 -1.85 17.70 3.82
CA GLY A 83 -2.26 18.64 4.85
C GLY A 83 -3.67 19.11 4.55
N GLY A 84 -4.67 18.44 5.12
CA GLY A 84 -6.08 18.84 5.09
C GLY A 84 -6.45 19.55 6.38
N ASP A 85 -6.44 20.88 6.33
CA ASP A 85 -7.18 21.80 7.21
C ASP A 85 -8.51 22.08 6.51
N ASP A 86 -9.56 21.33 6.84
CA ASP A 86 -10.92 21.58 6.37
C ASP A 86 -11.89 21.46 7.55
N GLY A 87 -12.52 22.60 7.86
CA GLY A 87 -13.48 22.78 8.96
C GLY A 87 -14.81 22.07 8.74
N ASN A 88 -14.82 20.73 8.76
CA ASN A 88 -16.04 19.94 8.83
C ASN A 88 -16.46 19.67 10.29
N PRO A 89 -17.77 19.79 10.63
CA PRO A 89 -18.28 19.50 11.96
C PRO A 89 -18.23 17.98 12.26
N PRO A 90 -18.23 17.57 13.55
CA PRO A 90 -18.01 16.19 13.95
C PRO A 90 -19.14 15.25 13.51
N PRO A 91 -18.85 13.97 13.22
CA PRO A 91 -19.89 12.99 12.90
C PRO A 91 -20.73 12.67 14.15
N SER A 92 -22.03 12.47 13.92
CA SER A 92 -23.01 12.02 14.91
C SER A 92 -22.79 10.54 15.30
N PRO A 93 -23.28 10.07 16.46
CA PRO A 93 -22.84 8.80 17.02
C PRO A 93 -23.54 7.56 16.42
N SER A 94 -22.73 6.50 16.34
CA SER A 94 -23.07 5.07 16.42
C SER A 94 -24.03 4.47 15.37
N GLU A 95 -23.44 3.86 14.33
CA GLU A 95 -23.94 2.59 13.76
C GLU A 95 -23.21 1.41 14.42
N GLU A 96 -23.91 0.28 14.52
CA GLU A 96 -23.55 -0.97 15.21
C GLU A 96 -22.15 -1.51 14.86
N PRO A 97 -21.49 -2.26 15.78
CA PRO A 97 -20.18 -2.83 15.53
C PRO A 97 -20.23 -3.82 14.35
N GLN A 98 -19.49 -3.50 13.30
CA GLN A 98 -19.17 -4.48 12.25
C GLN A 98 -18.43 -5.67 12.87
N PRO A 99 -18.66 -6.90 12.38
CA PRO A 99 -18.01 -8.10 12.90
C PRO A 99 -16.48 -7.94 12.85
N GLU A 100 -15.80 -8.47 13.87
CA GLU A 100 -14.34 -8.52 13.94
C GLU A 100 -13.77 -9.02 12.60
N PRO A 101 -12.72 -8.39 12.05
CA PRO A 101 -12.11 -8.86 10.82
C PRO A 101 -11.60 -10.28 11.05
N GLU A 102 -12.06 -11.22 10.23
CA GLU A 102 -11.56 -12.60 10.20
C GLU A 102 -10.03 -12.55 10.16
N ASN A 103 -9.39 -13.13 11.18
CA ASN A 103 -7.95 -13.33 11.18
C ASN A 103 -7.58 -14.02 9.87
N CYS A 104 -6.70 -13.39 9.09
CA CYS A 104 -6.18 -13.99 7.86
C CYS A 104 -5.77 -15.45 8.16
N PRO A 105 -6.29 -16.42 7.39
CA PRO A 105 -6.00 -17.81 7.67
C PRO A 105 -4.48 -18.03 7.65
N PRO A 106 -3.95 -18.88 8.54
CA PRO A 106 -2.52 -19.20 8.55
C PRO A 106 -2.12 -19.73 7.16
N PRO A 107 -0.86 -19.52 6.74
CA PRO A 107 -0.38 -19.98 5.45
C PRO A 107 -0.65 -21.47 5.29
N THR A 108 -1.31 -21.84 4.19
CA THR A 108 -1.52 -23.25 3.84
C THR A 108 -0.15 -23.92 3.72
N PRO A 109 0.05 -25.10 4.35
CA PRO A 109 1.28 -25.87 4.15
C PRO A 109 1.48 -26.10 2.65
N PRO A 110 2.73 -26.08 2.15
CA PRO A 110 2.99 -26.48 0.77
C PRO A 110 2.38 -27.87 0.54
N PRO A 111 1.70 -28.10 -0.60
CA PRO A 111 1.17 -29.42 -0.91
C PRO A 111 2.31 -30.43 -0.84
N PRO A 112 2.09 -31.63 -0.25
CA PRO A 112 3.10 -32.68 -0.24
C PRO A 112 3.56 -32.94 -1.68
N PRO A 113 4.86 -33.19 -1.91
CA PRO A 113 5.36 -33.48 -3.23
C PRO A 113 4.53 -34.63 -3.82
N PRO A 114 4.09 -34.54 -5.09
CA PRO A 114 3.35 -35.62 -5.71
C PRO A 114 4.17 -36.90 -5.60
N CYS A 115 3.52 -37.98 -5.15
CA CYS A 115 4.15 -39.29 -5.05
C CYS A 115 4.87 -39.60 -6.38
N PRO A 116 6.12 -40.06 -6.34
CA PRO A 116 6.81 -40.46 -7.55
C PRO A 116 5.95 -41.51 -8.28
N PRO A 117 5.77 -41.39 -9.61
CA PRO A 117 5.04 -42.40 -10.36
C PRO A 117 5.71 -43.76 -10.13
N PRO A 118 4.91 -44.85 -10.04
CA PRO A 118 5.46 -46.18 -9.86
C PRO A 118 6.49 -46.46 -10.96
N THR A 119 7.67 -46.94 -10.55
CA THR A 119 8.74 -47.33 -11.46
C THR A 119 8.20 -48.32 -12.49
N PRO A 120 8.41 -48.07 -13.80
CA PRO A 120 8.06 -49.03 -14.83
C PRO A 120 8.73 -50.38 -14.55
N PRO A 121 8.06 -51.52 -14.80
CA PRO A 121 8.69 -52.82 -14.65
C PRO A 121 9.93 -52.92 -15.55
N PRO A 122 11.01 -53.57 -15.09
CA PRO A 122 12.23 -53.68 -15.86
C PRO A 122 11.97 -54.40 -17.19
N PRO A 123 12.57 -53.93 -18.30
CA PRO A 123 12.43 -54.60 -19.58
C PRO A 123 13.01 -56.02 -19.51
N PRO A 124 12.43 -56.99 -20.24
CA PRO A 124 12.90 -58.36 -20.22
C PRO A 124 14.36 -58.45 -20.73
N PRO A 125 15.16 -59.39 -20.20
CA PRO A 125 16.57 -59.52 -20.53
C PRO A 125 16.76 -59.78 -22.03
N ARG A 126 17.67 -59.01 -22.62
CA ARG A 126 18.06 -59.12 -24.02
C ARG A 126 18.70 -60.50 -24.27
N PRO A 127 18.28 -61.25 -25.31
CA PRO A 127 18.87 -62.56 -25.61
C PRO A 127 20.35 -62.42 -26.00
N PRO A 128 21.19 -63.42 -25.68
CA PRO A 128 22.63 -63.37 -25.90
C PRO A 128 22.98 -63.33 -27.39
N PRO A 129 24.11 -62.70 -27.76
CA PRO A 129 24.54 -62.58 -29.15
C PRO A 129 24.88 -63.94 -29.74
N THR A 130 24.24 -64.28 -30.86
CA THR A 130 24.61 -65.45 -31.67
C THR A 130 25.87 -65.14 -32.48
N SER A 131 26.78 -66.11 -32.47
CA SER A 131 28.06 -66.11 -33.17
C SER A 131 27.88 -66.08 -34.70
N PRO A 132 28.80 -65.44 -35.44
CA PRO A 132 28.73 -65.41 -36.90
C PRO A 132 29.14 -66.77 -37.50
N PRO A 133 28.40 -67.31 -38.49
CA PRO A 133 28.82 -68.50 -39.20
C PRO A 133 29.93 -68.19 -40.23
N PRO A 134 30.78 -69.19 -40.58
CA PRO A 134 31.93 -68.99 -41.44
C PRO A 134 31.56 -68.82 -42.91
N LYS A 135 32.37 -68.01 -43.61
CA LYS A 135 32.31 -67.82 -45.06
C LYS A 135 32.70 -69.12 -45.79
N SER A 136 31.85 -69.54 -46.72
CA SER A 136 32.20 -70.43 -47.83
C SER A 136 31.78 -69.79 -49.16
N PRO A 137 32.48 -70.10 -50.27
CA PRO A 137 32.50 -69.26 -51.47
C PRO A 137 31.44 -69.71 -52.48
N GLN A 138 30.64 -68.77 -53.00
CA GLN A 138 29.79 -69.03 -54.17
C GLN A 138 29.83 -67.90 -55.20
N LEU A 139 29.82 -68.38 -56.45
CA LEU A 139 29.97 -67.77 -57.76
C LEU A 139 28.90 -66.72 -58.11
N PRO A 140 29.15 -65.85 -59.11
CA PRO A 140 28.32 -64.67 -59.37
C PRO A 140 26.99 -65.00 -60.06
N PRO A 141 25.88 -64.34 -59.69
CA PRO A 141 24.65 -64.36 -60.48
C PRO A 141 24.67 -63.38 -61.66
N PRO A 142 23.81 -63.60 -62.68
CA PRO A 142 23.86 -62.90 -63.98
C PRO A 142 23.22 -61.51 -63.96
N LYS A 143 23.62 -60.68 -64.93
CA LYS A 143 23.10 -59.33 -65.21
C LYS A 143 21.57 -59.31 -65.40
N PRO A 144 20.85 -58.38 -64.75
CA PRO A 144 19.49 -58.00 -65.15
C PRO A 144 19.50 -57.08 -66.39
N PRO A 145 18.47 -57.12 -67.24
CA PRO A 145 18.37 -56.34 -68.48
C PRO A 145 18.08 -54.86 -68.25
N HIS A 146 18.45 -54.06 -69.26
CA HIS A 146 18.31 -52.61 -69.32
C HIS A 146 16.88 -52.12 -69.03
N SER A 147 16.76 -51.22 -68.05
CA SER A 147 15.60 -50.32 -67.92
C SER A 147 15.77 -49.11 -68.86
N PRO A 148 14.69 -48.65 -69.53
CA PRO A 148 14.76 -47.53 -70.47
C PRO A 148 15.08 -46.21 -69.72
N PRO A 149 15.71 -45.23 -70.39
CA PRO A 149 16.17 -44.01 -69.73
C PRO A 149 15.00 -43.19 -69.17
N LYS A 150 15.07 -42.87 -67.87
CA LYS A 150 14.20 -41.87 -67.24
C LYS A 150 14.42 -40.53 -67.94
N ARG A 151 13.33 -40.00 -68.51
CA ARG A 151 13.23 -38.64 -69.04
C ARG A 151 13.63 -37.65 -67.94
N LYS A 152 14.65 -36.82 -68.20
CA LYS A 152 15.04 -35.72 -67.31
C LYS A 152 13.84 -34.80 -67.12
N SER A 153 13.37 -34.64 -65.90
CA SER A 153 12.48 -33.54 -65.53
C SER A 153 13.23 -32.21 -65.72
N PRO A 154 12.56 -31.15 -66.22
CA PRO A 154 13.21 -29.86 -66.41
C PRO A 154 13.65 -29.26 -65.06
N PRO A 155 14.70 -28.42 -65.05
CA PRO A 155 15.21 -27.82 -63.82
C PRO A 155 14.13 -27.01 -63.12
N LYS A 156 13.97 -27.25 -61.82
CA LYS A 156 13.18 -26.39 -60.93
C LYS A 156 13.75 -24.96 -61.05
N PRO A 157 12.92 -23.93 -61.29
CA PRO A 157 13.40 -22.55 -61.34
C PRO A 157 14.12 -22.22 -60.02
N PRO A 158 15.16 -21.36 -60.04
CA PRO A 158 15.88 -20.98 -58.84
C PRO A 158 14.87 -20.51 -57.80
N GLY A 159 14.91 -21.13 -56.62
CA GLY A 159 14.05 -20.78 -55.51
C GLY A 159 14.14 -19.28 -55.27
N GLN A 160 12.98 -18.63 -55.23
CA GLN A 160 12.89 -17.26 -54.76
C GLN A 160 13.66 -17.15 -53.43
N PRO A 161 14.39 -16.05 -53.19
CA PRO A 161 14.95 -15.77 -51.88
C PRO A 161 13.86 -15.97 -50.83
N PRO A 162 14.15 -16.52 -49.64
CA PRO A 162 13.15 -16.57 -48.59
C PRO A 162 12.61 -15.17 -48.41
N LEU A 163 11.28 -15.02 -48.50
CA LEU A 163 10.61 -13.77 -48.14
C LEU A 163 11.20 -13.30 -46.81
N PRO A 164 11.61 -12.02 -46.68
CA PRO A 164 12.14 -11.53 -45.42
C PRO A 164 11.13 -11.85 -44.32
N LEU A 165 11.60 -12.50 -43.25
CA LEU A 165 10.76 -12.77 -42.08
C LEU A 165 10.12 -11.43 -41.68
N PRO A 166 8.80 -11.35 -41.51
CA PRO A 166 8.13 -10.08 -41.22
C PRO A 166 8.63 -9.43 -39.93
N PHE A 167 9.23 -10.22 -39.04
CA PHE A 167 9.77 -9.78 -37.75
C PHE A 167 11.29 -9.92 -37.68
N GLU A 168 11.94 -8.96 -37.01
CA GLU A 168 13.38 -8.92 -36.76
C GLU A 168 13.87 -10.12 -35.90
N SER A 169 12.98 -10.74 -35.13
CA SER A 169 13.28 -11.94 -34.34
C SER A 169 12.06 -12.84 -34.16
N LYS A 170 12.30 -14.12 -33.84
CA LYS A 170 11.24 -15.07 -33.47
C LYS A 170 10.57 -14.71 -32.13
N LEU A 171 11.25 -13.95 -31.28
CA LEU A 171 10.69 -13.49 -30.01
C LEU A 171 9.64 -12.39 -30.26
N LEU A 172 9.92 -11.48 -31.18
CA LEU A 172 8.98 -10.43 -31.59
C LEU A 172 7.77 -11.00 -32.34
N GLU A 173 7.99 -12.02 -33.18
CA GLU A 173 6.91 -12.75 -33.86
C GLU A 173 5.90 -13.37 -32.87
N LYS A 174 6.38 -13.92 -31.74
CA LYS A 174 5.52 -14.53 -30.71
C LYS A 174 4.65 -13.52 -29.97
N VAL A 175 5.16 -12.33 -29.69
CA VAL A 175 4.43 -11.30 -28.92
C VAL A 175 3.46 -10.50 -29.79
N TYR A 176 3.68 -10.43 -31.10
CA TYR A 176 2.81 -9.70 -32.03
C TYR A 176 1.31 -9.99 -31.87
N PRO A 177 0.83 -11.26 -31.90
CA PRO A 177 -0.59 -11.54 -31.73
C PRO A 177 -1.14 -11.08 -30.37
N VAL A 178 -0.32 -11.13 -29.31
CA VAL A 178 -0.68 -10.65 -27.96
C VAL A 178 -0.89 -9.13 -27.98
N LEU A 179 0.01 -8.39 -28.63
CA LEU A 179 -0.09 -6.93 -28.78
C LEU A 179 -1.33 -6.52 -29.60
N GLN A 180 -1.63 -7.24 -30.68
CA GLN A 180 -2.83 -6.96 -31.48
C GLN A 180 -4.12 -7.27 -30.71
N ALA A 181 -4.17 -8.40 -29.99
CA ALA A 181 -5.31 -8.71 -29.15
C ALA A 181 -5.52 -7.64 -28.06
N PHE A 182 -4.44 -7.12 -27.46
CA PHE A 182 -4.53 -6.01 -26.51
C PHE A 182 -5.03 -4.71 -27.15
N LYS A 183 -4.54 -4.39 -28.35
CA LYS A 183 -5.00 -3.23 -29.12
C LYS A 183 -6.52 -3.27 -29.32
N ASP A 184 -7.07 -4.44 -29.61
CA ASP A 184 -8.51 -4.64 -29.82
C ASP A 184 -9.34 -4.52 -28.52
N LEU A 185 -8.73 -4.69 -27.34
CA LEU A 185 -9.39 -4.53 -26.04
C LEU A 185 -9.56 -3.07 -25.60
N VAL A 186 -8.74 -2.16 -26.14
CA VAL A 186 -8.77 -0.74 -25.76
C VAL A 186 -9.85 -0.03 -26.57
N GLU A 187 -10.95 0.34 -25.91
CA GLU A 187 -12.06 1.06 -26.54
C GLU A 187 -11.78 2.56 -26.66
N HIS A 188 -11.09 3.14 -25.67
CA HIS A 188 -10.75 4.55 -25.65
C HIS A 188 -9.24 4.73 -25.42
N ASP A 189 -8.61 5.34 -26.42
CA ASP A 189 -7.21 5.75 -26.43
C ASP A 189 -7.13 7.26 -26.72
N PRO A 190 -7.28 8.11 -25.69
CA PRO A 190 -7.37 9.57 -25.87
C PRO A 190 -6.08 10.19 -26.40
N LYS A 191 -4.92 9.54 -26.16
CA LYS A 191 -3.62 10.01 -26.65
C LYS A 191 -3.24 9.44 -28.02
N HIS A 192 -4.12 8.62 -28.60
CA HIS A 192 -3.91 7.98 -29.90
C HIS A 192 -2.58 7.22 -30.01
N ILE A 193 -2.17 6.58 -28.92
CA ILE A 193 -0.94 5.77 -28.84
C ILE A 193 -1.04 4.57 -29.78
N LEU A 194 -2.16 3.85 -29.74
CA LEU A 194 -2.38 2.60 -30.46
C LEU A 194 -2.50 2.78 -31.98
N LYS A 195 -2.70 4.02 -32.46
CA LYS A 195 -2.57 4.33 -33.90
C LYS A 195 -1.15 4.05 -34.43
N SER A 196 -0.14 4.05 -33.56
CA SER A 196 1.23 3.69 -33.95
C SER A 196 1.49 2.19 -34.02
N TRP A 197 0.54 1.37 -33.54
CA TRP A 197 0.66 -0.08 -33.49
C TRP A 197 0.17 -0.69 -34.80
N GLU A 198 0.83 -0.37 -35.91
CA GLU A 198 0.51 -0.85 -37.25
C GLU A 198 1.72 -1.47 -37.95
N GLY A 199 1.50 -2.62 -38.60
CA GLY A 199 2.56 -3.40 -39.24
C GLY A 199 3.44 -4.16 -38.25
N TYR A 200 4.54 -4.71 -38.76
CA TYR A 200 5.38 -5.68 -38.04
C TYR A 200 6.58 -5.08 -37.28
N ASP A 201 6.82 -3.78 -37.42
CA ASP A 201 7.92 -3.07 -36.75
C ASP A 201 7.52 -2.64 -35.33
N ILE A 202 7.46 -3.62 -34.43
CA ILE A 202 7.10 -3.42 -33.02
C ILE A 202 8.05 -2.42 -32.36
N CYS A 203 9.35 -2.61 -32.51
CA CYS A 203 10.36 -1.85 -31.76
C CYS A 203 10.58 -0.44 -32.31
N GLY A 204 10.39 -0.21 -33.61
CA GLY A 204 10.60 1.09 -34.23
C GLY A 204 9.37 1.99 -34.24
N LYS A 205 8.16 1.42 -34.27
CA LYS A 205 6.93 2.19 -34.44
C LYS A 205 6.02 2.21 -33.24
N TYR A 206 5.94 1.15 -32.44
CA TYR A 206 4.89 1.02 -31.43
C TYR A 206 5.26 1.90 -30.24
N ARG A 207 4.55 3.03 -30.09
CA ARG A 207 4.77 3.94 -28.97
C ARG A 207 4.42 3.24 -27.66
N GLY A 208 5.27 3.44 -26.65
CA GLY A 208 5.16 2.81 -25.34
C GLY A 208 5.76 1.41 -25.25
N LEU A 209 6.37 0.89 -26.31
CA LEU A 209 7.09 -0.39 -26.28
C LEU A 209 8.60 -0.16 -26.45
N GLU A 210 9.39 -0.87 -25.66
CA GLU A 210 10.85 -0.79 -25.66
C GLU A 210 11.44 -2.17 -25.89
N CYS A 211 12.41 -2.26 -26.81
CA CYS A 211 13.06 -3.51 -27.14
C CYS A 211 14.54 -3.50 -26.77
N ALA A 212 15.03 -4.65 -26.32
CA ALA A 212 16.45 -4.86 -26.02
C ALA A 212 16.93 -6.19 -26.60
N ILE A 213 18.25 -6.42 -26.57
CA ILE A 213 18.83 -7.71 -26.93
C ILE A 213 18.59 -8.69 -25.80
N PHE A 214 17.97 -9.83 -26.10
CA PHE A 214 17.62 -10.84 -25.10
C PHE A 214 18.89 -11.56 -24.60
N PRO A 215 19.08 -11.73 -23.27
CA PRO A 215 20.30 -12.27 -22.69
C PRO A 215 20.73 -13.61 -23.30
N HIS A 216 22.05 -13.78 -23.45
CA HIS A 216 22.69 -14.95 -24.05
C HIS A 216 22.19 -15.31 -25.47
N THR A 217 21.55 -14.37 -26.16
CA THR A 217 21.16 -14.49 -27.56
C THR A 217 21.55 -13.24 -28.33
N LYS A 218 21.40 -13.28 -29.66
CA LYS A 218 21.48 -12.10 -30.53
C LYS A 218 20.10 -11.63 -31.00
N GLN A 219 19.03 -12.12 -30.37
CA GLN A 219 17.67 -11.82 -30.77
C GLN A 219 17.17 -10.59 -30.02
N LYS A 220 16.56 -9.66 -30.74
CA LYS A 220 15.84 -8.54 -30.13
C LYS A 220 14.50 -9.01 -29.57
N ALA A 221 14.11 -8.54 -28.40
CA ALA A 221 12.86 -8.90 -27.75
C ALA A 221 12.20 -7.66 -27.15
N LEU A 222 10.89 -7.76 -26.91
CA LEU A 222 10.15 -6.75 -26.15
C LEU A 222 10.60 -6.83 -24.68
N ALA A 223 11.25 -5.78 -24.21
CA ALA A 223 11.86 -5.72 -22.89
C ALA A 223 11.13 -4.78 -21.94
N GLY A 224 10.56 -3.69 -22.44
CA GLY A 224 9.87 -2.69 -21.62
C GLY A 224 8.51 -2.31 -22.19
N ILE A 225 7.56 -2.05 -21.31
CA ILE A 225 6.24 -1.51 -21.64
C ILE A 225 5.99 -0.28 -20.77
N GLN A 226 5.73 0.84 -21.42
CA GLN A 226 5.60 2.18 -20.85
C GLN A 226 4.23 2.76 -21.20
N PHE A 227 3.22 2.43 -20.40
CA PHE A 227 1.83 2.88 -20.55
C PHE A 227 1.44 4.02 -19.61
N ASN A 228 2.43 4.62 -18.96
CA ASN A 228 2.23 5.68 -17.98
C ASN A 228 1.39 6.84 -18.54
N GLN A 229 0.29 7.13 -17.84
CA GLN A 229 -0.65 8.22 -18.12
C GLN A 229 -1.31 8.14 -19.51
N PHE A 230 -1.38 6.97 -20.15
CA PHE A 230 -2.06 6.83 -21.43
C PHE A 230 -3.59 6.95 -21.32
N ASN A 231 -4.13 6.77 -20.11
CA ASN A 231 -5.56 6.82 -19.84
C ASN A 231 -6.36 5.86 -20.74
N PHE A 232 -5.79 4.68 -21.02
CA PHE A 232 -6.50 3.63 -21.72
C PHE A 232 -7.73 3.24 -20.93
N SER A 233 -8.86 3.04 -21.62
CA SER A 233 -10.07 2.52 -21.01
C SER A 233 -10.87 1.64 -21.96
N GLY A 234 -11.64 0.73 -21.38
CA GLY A 234 -12.55 -0.15 -22.10
C GLY A 234 -13.30 -1.03 -21.10
N LYS A 235 -14.48 -1.51 -21.50
CA LYS A 235 -15.34 -2.32 -20.61
C LYS A 235 -14.65 -3.59 -20.09
N ASN A 236 -13.77 -4.17 -20.90
CA ASN A 236 -13.05 -5.41 -20.60
C ASN A 236 -11.53 -5.25 -20.66
N LEU A 237 -11.02 -4.04 -20.40
CA LEU A 237 -9.58 -3.76 -20.46
C LEU A 237 -8.86 -4.39 -19.25
N ARG A 238 -8.52 -5.67 -19.37
CA ARG A 238 -7.82 -6.47 -18.36
C ARG A 238 -6.39 -6.77 -18.81
N LEU A 239 -5.52 -7.03 -17.85
CA LEU A 239 -4.12 -7.41 -18.11
C LEU A 239 -3.92 -8.94 -18.27
N GLU A 240 -4.95 -9.73 -17.97
CA GLU A 240 -4.97 -11.18 -18.20
C GLU A 240 -4.99 -11.49 -19.70
N ASN A 241 -4.22 -12.50 -20.10
CA ASN A 241 -3.87 -12.85 -21.48
C ASN A 241 -3.06 -11.77 -22.21
N PHE A 242 -2.53 -10.79 -21.47
CA PHE A 242 -1.61 -9.79 -21.98
C PHE A 242 -0.26 -9.91 -21.29
N LEU A 243 -0.13 -9.40 -20.05
CA LEU A 243 1.16 -9.35 -19.36
C LEU A 243 1.72 -10.76 -19.08
N ASP A 244 0.86 -11.72 -18.73
CA ASP A 244 1.26 -13.12 -18.50
C ASP A 244 1.76 -13.84 -19.77
N LYS A 245 1.57 -13.27 -20.96
CA LYS A 245 2.04 -13.85 -22.23
C LYS A 245 3.37 -13.27 -22.72
N LEU A 246 3.96 -12.34 -21.96
CA LEU A 246 5.14 -11.59 -22.38
C LEU A 246 6.39 -12.00 -21.58
N ASP A 247 6.86 -13.23 -21.82
CA ASP A 247 7.95 -13.88 -21.05
C ASP A 247 9.29 -13.11 -21.05
N THR A 248 9.48 -12.17 -21.98
CA THR A 248 10.73 -11.39 -22.13
C THR A 248 10.67 -10.02 -21.46
N VAL A 249 9.52 -9.61 -20.93
CA VAL A 249 9.34 -8.29 -20.34
C VAL A 249 10.09 -8.19 -19.01
N THR A 250 10.77 -7.07 -18.87
CA THR A 250 11.59 -6.69 -17.72
C THR A 250 10.99 -5.57 -16.90
N ILE A 251 10.35 -4.62 -17.59
CA ILE A 251 9.76 -3.43 -17.00
C ILE A 251 8.35 -3.31 -17.54
N PHE A 252 7.38 -3.26 -16.64
CA PHE A 252 5.99 -2.98 -16.97
C PHE A 252 5.48 -1.81 -16.14
N HIS A 253 5.38 -0.65 -16.76
CA HIS A 253 4.84 0.54 -16.14
C HIS A 253 3.53 0.92 -16.81
N ALA A 254 2.45 0.97 -16.03
CA ALA A 254 1.10 1.19 -16.52
C ALA A 254 0.31 2.15 -15.63
N ASN A 255 1.02 3.11 -15.03
CA ASN A 255 0.47 4.04 -14.08
C ASN A 255 -0.63 4.92 -14.71
N SER A 256 -1.68 5.27 -13.97
CA SER A 256 -2.72 6.21 -14.42
C SER A 256 -3.44 5.77 -15.70
N ASN A 257 -4.03 4.56 -15.66
CA ASN A 257 -4.91 4.02 -16.69
C ASN A 257 -6.23 3.53 -16.05
N ASN A 258 -7.09 2.88 -16.82
CA ASN A 258 -8.34 2.30 -16.33
C ASN A 258 -8.34 0.78 -16.47
N PHE A 259 -7.21 0.12 -16.20
CA PHE A 259 -7.15 -1.35 -16.21
C PHE A 259 -8.05 -1.94 -15.13
N LEU A 260 -8.81 -2.98 -15.50
CA LEU A 260 -9.79 -3.68 -14.67
C LEU A 260 -9.30 -5.10 -14.34
N GLY A 261 -9.99 -5.74 -13.38
CA GLY A 261 -9.72 -7.12 -12.99
C GLY A 261 -8.57 -7.23 -11.98
N SER A 262 -8.00 -8.42 -11.85
CA SER A 262 -6.86 -8.68 -10.97
C SER A 262 -5.53 -8.55 -11.72
N VAL A 263 -4.42 -8.51 -10.98
CA VAL A 263 -3.10 -8.66 -11.57
C VAL A 263 -2.97 -10.10 -12.11
N PRO A 264 -2.53 -10.28 -13.35
CA PRO A 264 -2.35 -11.61 -13.94
C PRO A 264 -1.21 -12.36 -13.24
N LYS A 265 -1.12 -13.67 -13.48
CA LYS A 265 -0.05 -14.49 -12.89
C LYS A 265 1.29 -14.07 -13.51
N VAL A 266 2.13 -13.42 -12.71
CA VAL A 266 3.45 -12.93 -13.14
C VAL A 266 4.61 -13.80 -12.65
N GLY A 267 4.31 -14.84 -11.85
CA GLY A 267 5.33 -15.69 -11.22
C GLY A 267 6.28 -16.40 -12.20
N HIS A 268 5.83 -16.70 -13.42
CA HIS A 268 6.67 -17.33 -14.43
C HIS A 268 7.52 -16.34 -15.24
N LEU A 269 7.31 -15.02 -15.08
CA LEU A 269 8.04 -13.97 -15.80
C LEU A 269 9.41 -13.75 -15.17
N LYS A 270 10.36 -14.64 -15.50
CA LYS A 270 11.70 -14.70 -14.89
C LYS A 270 12.53 -13.41 -14.99
N TYR A 271 12.22 -12.55 -15.95
CA TYR A 271 12.98 -11.32 -16.20
C TYR A 271 12.27 -10.07 -15.69
N LEU A 272 11.10 -10.19 -15.06
CA LEU A 272 10.35 -9.04 -14.54
C LEU A 272 11.06 -8.45 -13.31
N PHE A 273 11.57 -7.23 -13.45
CA PHE A 273 12.24 -6.46 -12.39
C PHE A 273 11.34 -5.39 -11.80
N GLU A 274 10.53 -4.74 -12.64
CA GLU A 274 9.68 -3.63 -12.22
C GLU A 274 8.23 -3.82 -12.69
N LEU A 275 7.31 -3.72 -11.74
CA LEU A 275 5.87 -3.76 -11.99
C LEU A 275 5.20 -2.55 -11.33
N ASP A 276 4.82 -1.57 -12.14
CA ASP A 276 4.02 -0.42 -11.73
C ASP A 276 2.62 -0.51 -12.36
N LEU A 277 1.63 -0.78 -11.50
CA LEU A 277 0.20 -0.82 -11.84
C LEU A 277 -0.59 0.25 -11.09
N SER A 278 0.09 1.29 -10.60
CA SER A 278 -0.51 2.30 -9.75
C SER A 278 -1.58 3.13 -10.44
N ASN A 279 -2.55 3.63 -9.68
CA ASN A 279 -3.63 4.50 -10.17
C ASN A 279 -4.40 3.85 -11.34
N ASN A 280 -5.03 2.70 -11.05
CA ASN A 280 -5.87 1.95 -11.97
C ASN A 280 -7.19 1.57 -11.28
N LYS A 281 -7.99 0.71 -11.92
CA LYS A 281 -9.25 0.16 -11.39
C LYS A 281 -9.10 -1.32 -11.09
N LEU A 282 -7.90 -1.76 -10.70
CA LEU A 282 -7.63 -3.16 -10.38
C LEU A 282 -8.29 -3.52 -9.06
N SER A 283 -8.75 -4.76 -8.94
CA SER A 283 -9.57 -5.28 -7.84
C SER A 283 -9.25 -6.74 -7.56
N GLY A 284 -9.82 -7.29 -6.48
CA GLY A 284 -9.56 -8.65 -6.02
C GLY A 284 -8.47 -8.69 -4.94
N ASP A 285 -7.97 -9.88 -4.64
CA ASP A 285 -6.98 -10.07 -3.59
C ASP A 285 -5.58 -9.56 -3.99
N PHE A 286 -4.70 -9.41 -3.00
CA PHE A 286 -3.28 -9.15 -3.26
C PHE A 286 -2.69 -10.26 -4.15
N PRO A 287 -1.90 -9.93 -5.19
CA PRO A 287 -1.49 -10.91 -6.19
C PRO A 287 -0.37 -11.82 -5.70
N SER A 288 -0.69 -12.90 -4.98
CA SER A 288 0.27 -13.86 -4.42
C SER A 288 1.28 -14.44 -5.43
N SER A 289 0.97 -14.42 -6.74
CA SER A 289 1.93 -14.84 -7.78
C SER A 289 3.22 -14.00 -7.83
N VAL A 290 3.23 -12.78 -7.27
CA VAL A 290 4.46 -11.96 -7.16
C VAL A 290 5.51 -12.62 -6.25
N LEU A 291 5.10 -13.54 -5.37
CA LEU A 291 6.03 -14.30 -4.52
C LEU A 291 6.94 -15.24 -5.33
N GLU A 292 6.50 -15.63 -6.53
CA GLU A 292 7.27 -16.48 -7.46
C GLU A 292 8.18 -15.65 -8.38
N ALA A 293 7.98 -14.33 -8.46
CA ALA A 293 8.77 -13.42 -9.29
C ALA A 293 10.09 -13.05 -8.59
N THR A 294 11.05 -13.99 -8.57
CA THR A 294 12.28 -13.90 -7.75
C THR A 294 13.23 -12.73 -8.08
N ASN A 295 13.06 -12.09 -9.23
CA ASN A 295 13.89 -10.97 -9.68
C ASN A 295 13.18 -9.60 -9.52
N LEU A 296 11.94 -9.59 -9.01
CA LEU A 296 11.19 -8.36 -8.82
C LEU A 296 11.86 -7.52 -7.73
N THR A 297 12.09 -6.24 -8.02
CA THR A 297 12.71 -5.27 -7.10
C THR A 297 11.79 -4.08 -6.82
N PHE A 298 10.87 -3.81 -7.75
CA PHE A 298 9.91 -2.70 -7.65
C PHE A 298 8.49 -3.21 -7.86
N LEU A 299 7.63 -3.04 -6.84
CA LEU A 299 6.21 -3.36 -6.90
C LEU A 299 5.38 -2.17 -6.44
N ASP A 300 4.65 -1.57 -7.39
CA ASP A 300 3.73 -0.46 -7.12
C ASP A 300 2.29 -0.82 -7.51
N LEU A 301 1.43 -1.00 -6.49
CA LEU A 301 0.01 -1.35 -6.60
C LEU A 301 -0.90 -0.26 -6.00
N ARG A 302 -0.36 0.92 -5.68
CA ARG A 302 -1.13 1.96 -4.97
C ARG A 302 -2.27 2.53 -5.80
N PHE A 303 -3.26 3.12 -5.14
CA PHE A 303 -4.45 3.71 -5.77
C PHE A 303 -5.16 2.70 -6.68
N ASN A 304 -5.56 1.58 -6.08
CA ASN A 304 -6.41 0.57 -6.71
C ASN A 304 -7.52 0.18 -5.71
N THR A 305 -8.20 -0.93 -5.93
CA THR A 305 -9.27 -1.44 -5.04
C THR A 305 -8.97 -2.83 -4.50
N PHE A 306 -7.69 -3.20 -4.37
CA PHE A 306 -7.29 -4.50 -3.83
C PHE A 306 -7.83 -4.70 -2.41
N SER A 307 -8.31 -5.91 -2.13
CA SER A 307 -8.92 -6.29 -0.85
C SER A 307 -8.24 -7.53 -0.27
N GLY A 308 -8.72 -8.00 0.88
CA GLY A 308 -8.19 -9.19 1.52
C GLY A 308 -6.81 -8.96 2.16
N CYS A 309 -6.08 -10.05 2.36
CA CYS A 309 -4.83 -10.08 3.10
C CYS A 309 -3.61 -10.00 2.19
N VAL A 310 -2.52 -9.39 2.66
CA VAL A 310 -1.19 -9.47 2.04
C VAL A 310 -0.47 -10.69 2.63
N PRO A 311 -0.03 -11.66 1.81
CA PRO A 311 0.73 -12.81 2.31
C PRO A 311 1.97 -12.33 3.09
N PRO A 312 2.23 -12.82 4.31
CA PRO A 312 3.39 -12.40 5.10
C PRO A 312 4.73 -12.58 4.38
N GLN A 313 4.80 -13.53 3.45
CA GLN A 313 5.97 -13.81 2.62
C GLN A 313 6.39 -12.62 1.75
N VAL A 314 5.47 -11.69 1.43
CA VAL A 314 5.76 -10.47 0.67
C VAL A 314 6.82 -9.62 1.38
N PHE A 315 6.78 -9.58 2.72
CA PHE A 315 7.73 -8.81 3.54
C PHE A 315 9.12 -9.48 3.66
N ASN A 316 9.30 -10.66 3.08
CA ASN A 316 10.59 -11.33 2.95
C ASN A 316 11.19 -11.19 1.53
N LEU A 317 10.47 -10.57 0.59
CA LEU A 317 11.00 -10.34 -0.75
C LEU A 317 12.10 -9.28 -0.70
N ASP A 318 13.13 -9.46 -1.53
CA ASP A 318 14.23 -8.49 -1.69
C ASP A 318 13.78 -7.35 -2.63
N LEU A 319 12.84 -6.53 -2.14
CA LEU A 319 12.30 -5.38 -2.86
C LEU A 319 12.99 -4.10 -2.40
N ASP A 320 13.31 -3.22 -3.36
CA ASP A 320 13.72 -1.85 -3.07
C ASP A 320 12.49 -0.99 -2.72
N VAL A 321 11.36 -1.24 -3.38
CA VAL A 321 10.11 -0.48 -3.26
C VAL A 321 8.91 -1.41 -3.19
N LEU A 322 8.07 -1.24 -2.15
CA LEU A 322 6.77 -1.88 -2.00
C LEU A 322 5.70 -0.84 -1.68
N PHE A 323 4.90 -0.49 -2.69
CA PHE A 323 3.79 0.47 -2.55
C PHE A 323 2.44 -0.21 -2.68
N ILE A 324 1.71 -0.28 -1.57
CA ILE A 324 0.37 -0.90 -1.51
C ILE A 324 -0.69 0.03 -0.89
N ASN A 325 -0.33 1.30 -0.69
CA ASN A 325 -1.20 2.30 -0.10
C ASN A 325 -2.44 2.62 -0.95
N ASN A 326 -3.48 3.17 -0.32
CA ASN A 326 -4.73 3.56 -0.99
C ASN A 326 -5.40 2.36 -1.69
N ASN A 327 -5.70 1.34 -0.90
CA ASN A 327 -6.45 0.14 -1.28
C ASN A 327 -7.45 -0.22 -0.16
N ASN A 328 -8.09 -1.38 -0.27
CA ASN A 328 -9.03 -1.92 0.73
C ASN A 328 -8.43 -3.13 1.48
N LEU A 329 -7.11 -3.18 1.65
CA LEU A 329 -6.42 -4.32 2.27
C LEU A 329 -6.74 -4.40 3.77
N VAL A 330 -7.00 -5.61 4.27
CA VAL A 330 -7.38 -5.90 5.65
C VAL A 330 -6.41 -6.94 6.20
N GLN A 331 -5.61 -6.56 7.20
CA GLN A 331 -4.65 -7.47 7.81
C GLN A 331 -4.07 -6.90 9.11
N SER A 332 -3.78 -7.75 10.09
CA SER A 332 -2.91 -7.36 11.20
C SER A 332 -1.46 -7.24 10.73
N LEU A 333 -0.75 -6.16 11.09
CA LEU A 333 0.67 -6.02 10.76
C LEU A 333 1.45 -7.30 11.14
N PRO A 334 2.18 -7.91 10.21
CA PRO A 334 2.75 -9.23 10.44
C PRO A 334 4.05 -9.13 11.25
N LYS A 335 4.32 -10.15 12.08
CA LYS A 335 5.49 -10.17 12.95
C LYS A 335 6.83 -10.13 12.20
N ASN A 336 6.86 -10.56 10.94
CA ASN A 336 8.06 -10.54 10.10
C ASN A 336 8.29 -9.21 9.37
N LEU A 337 7.65 -8.10 9.80
CA LEU A 337 7.91 -6.77 9.24
C LEU A 337 9.41 -6.38 9.29
N GLY A 338 10.14 -6.89 10.28
CA GLY A 338 11.60 -6.74 10.40
C GLY A 338 12.45 -7.41 9.33
N SER A 339 11.87 -8.25 8.48
CA SER A 339 12.58 -8.90 7.37
C SER A 339 12.71 -8.01 6.13
N ILE A 340 12.06 -6.85 6.11
CA ILE A 340 11.99 -6.01 4.92
C ILE A 340 13.36 -5.38 4.59
N THR A 341 13.76 -5.42 3.32
CA THR A 341 14.96 -4.76 2.81
C THR A 341 14.68 -3.42 2.12
N ALA A 342 13.39 -3.10 1.91
CA ALA A 342 12.94 -1.92 1.20
C ALA A 342 13.37 -0.60 1.83
N LEU A 343 13.59 0.40 0.98
CA LEU A 343 13.88 1.78 1.39
C LEU A 343 12.62 2.52 1.85
N TYR A 344 11.48 2.20 1.24
CA TYR A 344 10.20 2.86 1.47
C TYR A 344 9.13 1.83 1.83
N LEU A 345 8.47 2.06 2.95
CA LEU A 345 7.43 1.18 3.45
C LEU A 345 6.14 1.96 3.69
N THR A 346 5.15 1.76 2.80
CA THR A 346 3.87 2.47 2.88
C THR A 346 2.68 1.53 2.80
N PHE A 347 1.89 1.54 3.87
CA PHE A 347 0.60 0.85 3.98
C PHE A 347 -0.55 1.85 4.16
N ALA A 348 -0.28 3.13 3.91
CA ALA A 348 -1.21 4.21 4.16
C ALA A 348 -2.59 3.99 3.52
N ASN A 349 -3.65 4.51 4.13
CA ASN A 349 -5.00 4.49 3.57
C ASN A 349 -5.47 3.06 3.21
N ASN A 350 -5.50 2.19 4.22
CA ASN A 350 -5.99 0.82 4.13
C ASN A 350 -6.77 0.49 5.42
N ARG A 351 -6.98 -0.80 5.71
CA ARG A 351 -7.65 -1.28 6.93
C ARG A 351 -6.73 -2.20 7.72
N PHE A 352 -5.44 -1.88 7.80
CA PHE A 352 -4.50 -2.64 8.63
C PHE A 352 -4.84 -2.48 10.11
N THR A 353 -4.78 -3.58 10.87
CA THR A 353 -5.09 -3.65 12.30
C THR A 353 -3.89 -4.14 13.11
N GLY A 354 -4.07 -4.28 14.42
CA GLY A 354 -3.05 -4.81 15.32
C GLY A 354 -1.95 -3.80 15.65
N SER A 355 -1.00 -4.24 16.46
CA SER A 355 0.13 -3.42 16.92
C SER A 355 1.27 -3.39 15.92
N ILE A 356 1.99 -2.26 15.87
CA ILE A 356 3.28 -2.19 15.19
C ILE A 356 4.24 -3.17 15.88
N PRO A 357 4.77 -4.18 15.17
CA PRO A 357 5.60 -5.20 15.78
C PRO A 357 6.98 -4.65 16.16
N GLU A 358 7.56 -5.19 17.23
CA GLU A 358 8.92 -4.84 17.69
C GLU A 358 9.99 -5.05 16.62
N SER A 359 9.74 -5.95 15.68
CA SER A 359 10.64 -6.23 14.55
C SER A 359 10.81 -5.05 13.59
N ILE A 360 10.00 -3.99 13.68
CA ILE A 360 10.22 -2.76 12.89
C ILE A 360 11.61 -2.14 13.13
N GLY A 361 12.22 -2.38 14.30
CA GLY A 361 13.58 -1.93 14.61
C GLY A 361 14.61 -3.05 14.61
N ASP A 362 14.37 -4.11 13.84
CA ASP A 362 15.33 -5.21 13.65
C ASP A 362 16.61 -4.71 12.97
N ASP A 363 17.76 -5.25 13.38
CA ASP A 363 19.05 -4.88 12.84
C ASP A 363 19.19 -5.14 11.34
N LYS A 364 18.37 -5.99 10.73
CA LYS A 364 18.40 -6.20 9.27
C LYS A 364 17.91 -4.98 8.49
N ILE A 365 17.09 -4.12 9.09
CA ILE A 365 16.55 -2.91 8.45
C ILE A 365 17.63 -1.81 8.49
N LYS A 366 18.47 -1.78 7.45
CA LYS A 366 19.57 -0.80 7.36
C LYS A 366 19.25 0.45 6.55
N ASN A 367 18.28 0.38 5.63
CA ASN A 367 18.06 1.39 4.61
C ASN A 367 16.69 2.08 4.66
N LEU A 368 15.83 1.71 5.61
CA LEU A 368 14.45 2.23 5.68
C LEU A 368 14.47 3.72 5.98
N GLN A 369 13.97 4.52 5.03
CA GLN A 369 13.94 5.98 5.09
C GLN A 369 12.55 6.51 5.40
N GLU A 370 11.50 5.87 4.86
CA GLU A 370 10.13 6.33 5.04
C GLU A 370 9.22 5.20 5.51
N VAL A 371 8.49 5.47 6.59
CA VAL A 371 7.48 4.58 7.15
C VAL A 371 6.15 5.31 7.21
N LEU A 372 5.22 4.92 6.33
CA LEU A 372 3.92 5.58 6.15
C LEU A 372 2.77 4.60 6.44
N PHE A 373 2.26 4.63 7.67
CA PHE A 373 1.15 3.79 8.14
C PHE A 373 -0.13 4.59 8.45
N LEU A 374 -0.16 5.87 8.10
CA LEU A 374 -1.30 6.75 8.32
C LEU A 374 -2.62 6.22 7.76
N ASN A 375 -3.72 6.60 8.41
CA ASN A 375 -5.09 6.29 8.00
C ASN A 375 -5.32 4.78 7.87
N ASN A 376 -5.14 4.09 8.98
CA ASN A 376 -5.39 2.66 9.17
C ASN A 376 -6.16 2.45 10.49
N GLN A 377 -6.26 1.20 10.94
CA GLN A 377 -6.91 0.80 12.18
C GLN A 377 -5.92 0.19 13.17
N LEU A 378 -4.65 0.64 13.14
CA LEU A 378 -3.59 0.13 14.01
C LEU A 378 -3.87 0.45 15.48
N THR A 379 -3.57 -0.48 16.37
CA THR A 379 -3.85 -0.42 17.81
C THR A 379 -2.60 -0.68 18.65
N GLY A 380 -2.70 -0.58 19.97
CA GLY A 380 -1.58 -0.87 20.87
C GLY A 380 -0.54 0.26 20.94
N CYS A 381 0.58 -0.03 21.59
CA CYS A 381 1.63 0.96 21.88
C CYS A 381 2.75 0.95 20.85
N LEU A 382 3.42 2.09 20.68
CA LEU A 382 4.63 2.19 19.88
C LEU A 382 5.77 1.39 20.55
N PRO A 383 6.42 0.43 19.85
CA PRO A 383 7.58 -0.26 20.38
C PRO A 383 8.80 0.66 20.44
N TYR A 384 9.61 0.55 21.49
CA TYR A 384 10.82 1.37 21.63
C TYR A 384 11.84 1.10 20.51
N GLN A 385 11.79 -0.09 19.90
CA GLN A 385 12.65 -0.51 18.80
C GLN A 385 12.58 0.42 17.59
N ILE A 386 11.51 1.22 17.42
CA ILE A 386 11.46 2.28 16.41
C ILE A 386 12.69 3.21 16.51
N GLY A 387 13.21 3.45 17.72
CA GLY A 387 14.42 4.24 17.93
C GLY A 387 15.71 3.65 17.31
N ASN A 388 15.67 2.42 16.77
CA ASN A 388 16.78 1.82 16.03
C ASN A 388 16.76 2.18 14.53
N LEU A 389 15.73 2.86 14.04
CA LEU A 389 15.59 3.26 12.63
C LEU A 389 16.48 4.46 12.29
N ASN A 390 17.79 4.25 12.32
CA ASN A 390 18.80 5.32 12.21
C ASN A 390 18.84 6.03 10.84
N GLN A 391 18.22 5.45 9.81
CA GLN A 391 18.11 6.06 8.48
C GLN A 391 16.75 6.72 8.21
N ALA A 392 15.79 6.61 9.13
CA ALA A 392 14.44 7.12 8.92
C ALA A 392 14.42 8.66 8.90
N ILE A 393 13.79 9.19 7.86
CA ILE A 393 13.58 10.62 7.57
C ILE A 393 12.11 10.98 7.82
N VAL A 394 11.19 10.08 7.49
CA VAL A 394 9.75 10.27 7.64
C VAL A 394 9.14 9.09 8.39
N PHE A 395 8.40 9.38 9.45
CA PHE A 395 7.59 8.41 10.17
C PHE A 395 6.19 8.98 10.40
N ASP A 396 5.19 8.40 9.73
CA ASP A 396 3.80 8.84 9.80
C ASP A 396 2.88 7.68 10.19
N VAL A 397 2.29 7.76 11.37
CA VAL A 397 1.26 6.84 11.88
C VAL A 397 -0.03 7.57 12.20
N GLY A 398 -0.24 8.75 11.61
CA GLY A 398 -1.38 9.60 11.89
C GLY A 398 -2.72 8.94 11.55
N SER A 399 -3.80 9.34 12.22
CA SER A 399 -5.14 8.78 11.99
C SER A 399 -5.19 7.26 12.16
N ASN A 400 -4.84 6.79 13.37
CA ASN A 400 -4.93 5.39 13.78
C ASN A 400 -5.58 5.30 15.18
N GLN A 401 -5.52 4.13 15.80
CA GLN A 401 -6.02 3.87 17.15
C GLN A 401 -4.87 3.54 18.14
N LEU A 402 -3.65 4.00 17.84
CA LEU A 402 -2.46 3.75 18.66
C LEU A 402 -2.57 4.49 20.00
N THR A 403 -2.04 3.90 21.06
CA THR A 403 -2.15 4.41 22.43
C THR A 403 -0.79 4.40 23.14
N GLY A 404 -0.74 4.90 24.37
CA GLY A 404 0.47 4.91 25.19
C GLY A 404 1.28 6.20 25.14
N PRO A 405 2.40 6.27 25.90
CA PRO A 405 3.36 7.35 25.80
C PRO A 405 4.26 7.19 24.55
N ILE A 406 4.90 8.29 24.15
CA ILE A 406 5.98 8.25 23.16
C ILE A 406 7.22 7.62 23.82
N PRO A 407 7.82 6.57 23.24
CA PRO A 407 9.06 5.99 23.76
C PRO A 407 10.22 7.00 23.68
N TYR A 408 11.04 7.07 24.73
CA TYR A 408 12.22 7.94 24.78
C TYR A 408 13.28 7.58 23.73
N SER A 409 13.25 6.34 23.24
CA SER A 409 14.11 5.88 22.13
C SER A 409 13.91 6.68 20.84
N PHE A 410 12.79 7.39 20.66
CA PHE A 410 12.57 8.26 19.50
C PHE A 410 13.60 9.40 19.45
N GLY A 411 14.23 9.75 20.58
CA GLY A 411 15.38 10.65 20.63
C GLY A 411 16.63 10.14 19.90
N CYS A 412 16.65 8.88 19.44
CA CYS A 412 17.74 8.30 18.66
C CYS A 412 17.56 8.45 17.12
N LEU A 413 16.42 9.00 16.67
CA LEU A 413 16.10 9.16 15.26
C LEU A 413 16.79 10.39 14.65
N ASP A 414 18.12 10.38 14.59
CA ASP A 414 18.94 11.56 14.28
C ASP A 414 18.69 12.19 12.89
N LYS A 415 18.17 11.41 11.94
CA LYS A 415 17.83 11.87 10.59
C LYS A 415 16.37 12.25 10.40
N MET A 416 15.56 12.15 11.45
CA MET A 416 14.12 12.40 11.36
C MET A 416 13.84 13.85 11.01
N GLU A 417 13.10 14.06 9.94
CA GLU A 417 12.63 15.38 9.51
C GLU A 417 11.13 15.55 9.73
N GLN A 418 10.35 14.48 9.53
CA GLN A 418 8.89 14.52 9.62
C GLN A 418 8.39 13.38 10.50
N LEU A 419 7.87 13.73 11.68
CA LEU A 419 7.28 12.79 12.62
C LEU A 419 5.81 13.15 12.85
N ASN A 420 4.90 12.32 12.37
CA ASN A 420 3.47 12.55 12.49
C ASN A 420 2.80 11.42 13.31
N LEU A 421 2.35 11.79 14.50
CA LEU A 421 1.62 10.94 15.45
C LEU A 421 0.18 11.44 15.65
N ALA A 422 -0.30 12.37 14.82
CA ALA A 422 -1.57 13.04 15.04
C ALA A 422 -2.78 12.11 14.94
N ARG A 423 -3.90 12.49 15.54
CA ARG A 423 -5.18 11.76 15.47
C ARG A 423 -5.01 10.30 15.91
N ASN A 424 -4.56 10.11 17.14
CA ASN A 424 -4.39 8.83 17.81
C ASN A 424 -4.89 8.93 19.26
N LYS A 425 -4.54 7.96 20.09
CA LYS A 425 -4.87 7.89 21.52
C LYS A 425 -3.60 8.01 22.40
N PHE A 426 -2.54 8.67 21.91
CA PHE A 426 -1.31 8.83 22.68
C PHE A 426 -1.51 9.75 23.89
N TYR A 427 -0.79 9.48 24.99
CA TYR A 427 -0.97 10.21 26.25
C TYR A 427 0.32 10.32 27.07
N GLY A 428 0.26 11.12 28.13
CA GLY A 428 1.39 11.34 29.05
C GLY A 428 2.21 12.58 28.67
N THR A 429 3.47 12.59 29.10
CA THR A 429 4.40 13.70 28.84
C THR A 429 5.09 13.52 27.51
N ILE A 430 5.21 14.59 26.73
CA ILE A 430 6.02 14.59 25.50
C ILE A 430 7.51 14.58 25.91
N PRO A 431 8.30 13.56 25.52
CA PRO A 431 9.70 13.48 25.93
C PRO A 431 10.54 14.60 25.28
N GLU A 432 11.25 15.39 26.10
CA GLU A 432 12.08 16.51 25.63
C GLU A 432 13.13 16.06 24.60
N ILE A 433 13.68 14.86 24.76
CA ILE A 433 14.68 14.29 23.85
C ILE A 433 14.17 14.16 22.40
N VAL A 434 12.86 14.02 22.19
CA VAL A 434 12.26 13.99 20.84
C VAL A 434 12.24 15.39 20.22
N CYS A 435 12.01 16.41 21.04
CA CYS A 435 12.06 17.81 20.62
C CYS A 435 13.50 18.36 20.48
N GLU A 436 14.51 17.58 20.87
CA GLU A 436 15.93 17.88 20.69
C GLU A 436 16.53 17.26 19.41
N LEU A 437 15.73 16.56 18.61
CA LEU A 437 16.17 16.02 17.31
C LEU A 437 16.58 17.16 16.37
N SER A 438 17.83 17.12 15.90
CA SER A 438 18.45 18.23 15.16
C SER A 438 17.88 18.46 13.77
N CYS A 439 17.35 17.42 13.12
CA CYS A 439 16.86 17.47 11.74
C CYS A 439 15.35 17.71 11.66
N LEU A 440 14.65 17.78 12.79
CA LEU A 440 13.19 17.78 12.84
C LEU A 440 12.61 19.08 12.28
N LYS A 441 11.86 18.96 11.19
CA LYS A 441 11.20 20.08 10.49
C LYS A 441 9.71 20.14 10.80
N ASN A 442 9.08 18.98 11.03
CA ASN A 442 7.66 18.88 11.36
C ASN A 442 7.43 17.76 12.37
N LEU A 443 6.79 18.12 13.49
CA LEU A 443 6.34 17.20 14.52
C LEU A 443 4.85 17.44 14.79
N SER A 444 3.99 16.54 14.33
CA SER A 444 2.56 16.66 14.57
C SER A 444 2.11 15.66 15.64
N LEU A 445 1.68 16.19 16.78
CA LEU A 445 1.11 15.45 17.90
C LEU A 445 -0.36 15.81 18.14
N SER A 446 -0.99 16.53 17.20
CA SER A 446 -2.33 17.06 17.38
C SER A 446 -3.39 15.96 17.47
N TYR A 447 -4.54 16.26 18.08
CA TYR A 447 -5.63 15.30 18.27
C TYR A 447 -5.19 14.01 19.01
N ASN A 448 -4.60 14.18 20.19
CA ASN A 448 -4.19 13.11 21.11
C ASN A 448 -4.63 13.47 22.55
N TYR A 449 -4.01 12.86 23.56
CA TYR A 449 -4.29 13.07 24.99
C TYR A 449 -3.00 13.35 25.79
N PHE A 450 -2.00 14.00 25.19
CA PHE A 450 -0.82 14.46 25.92
C PHE A 450 -1.19 15.48 27.00
N THR A 451 -0.53 15.42 28.15
CA THR A 451 -0.87 16.26 29.32
C THR A 451 0.21 17.26 29.68
N GLN A 452 1.45 17.03 29.23
CA GLN A 452 2.60 17.84 29.61
C GLN A 452 3.55 18.03 28.43
N VAL A 453 4.14 19.21 28.38
CA VAL A 453 5.13 19.64 27.39
C VAL A 453 6.22 20.46 28.08
N GLY A 454 7.48 20.09 27.86
CA GLY A 454 8.64 20.75 28.47
C GLY A 454 9.17 21.92 27.65
N PRO A 455 10.26 22.57 28.13
CA PRO A 455 10.78 23.81 27.55
C PRO A 455 11.27 23.68 26.10
N LYS A 456 11.95 22.59 25.72
CA LYS A 456 12.43 22.34 24.35
C LYS A 456 11.26 22.14 23.41
N CYS A 457 10.28 21.34 23.80
CA CYS A 457 9.08 21.18 22.99
C CYS A 457 8.29 22.50 22.84
N ARG A 458 8.21 23.33 23.89
CA ARG A 458 7.59 24.67 23.82
C ARG A 458 8.30 25.61 22.85
N GLU A 459 9.62 25.49 22.70
CA GLU A 459 10.37 26.23 21.70
C GLU A 459 9.95 25.81 20.28
N LEU A 460 9.78 24.51 20.02
CA LEU A 460 9.28 24.03 18.72
C LEU A 460 7.84 24.48 18.42
N ILE A 461 6.96 24.55 19.44
CA ILE A 461 5.60 25.10 19.27
C ILE A 461 5.67 26.56 18.81
N LYS A 462 6.50 27.38 19.45
CA LYS A 462 6.68 28.80 19.06
C LYS A 462 7.22 28.97 17.64
N ARG A 463 8.03 28.02 17.17
CA ARG A 463 8.60 27.99 15.81
C ARG A 463 7.67 27.36 14.76
N ASN A 464 6.45 26.97 15.13
CA ASN A 464 5.51 26.22 14.28
C ASN A 464 6.07 24.89 13.72
N VAL A 465 7.05 24.30 14.43
CA VAL A 465 7.58 22.96 14.11
C VAL A 465 6.75 21.88 14.80
N LEU A 466 6.23 22.16 15.99
CA LEU A 466 5.43 21.22 16.80
C LEU A 466 3.96 21.64 16.89
N ASP A 467 3.05 20.83 16.33
CA ASP A 467 1.59 20.97 16.51
C ASP A 467 1.09 20.07 17.66
N VAL A 468 0.56 20.69 18.72
CA VAL A 468 -0.04 20.01 19.89
C VAL A 468 -1.51 20.40 20.10
N ARG A 469 -2.19 20.94 19.09
CA ARG A 469 -3.63 21.25 19.19
C ARG A 469 -4.44 19.99 19.50
N MET A 470 -5.60 20.17 20.15
CA MET A 470 -6.54 19.10 20.48
C MET A 470 -5.90 18.00 21.34
N ASN A 471 -5.12 18.39 22.35
CA ASN A 471 -4.58 17.53 23.41
C ASN A 471 -5.20 17.85 24.78
N CYS A 472 -4.59 17.39 25.88
CA CYS A 472 -5.01 17.64 27.25
C CYS A 472 -3.99 18.49 28.04
N ILE A 473 -3.33 19.45 27.38
CA ILE A 473 -2.28 20.29 27.96
C ILE A 473 -2.89 21.57 28.52
N LEU A 474 -3.13 21.62 29.83
CA LEU A 474 -3.98 22.64 30.48
C LEU A 474 -3.57 24.10 30.24
N ASP A 475 -2.29 24.37 30.01
CA ASP A 475 -1.74 25.72 29.90
C ASP A 475 -1.51 26.19 28.45
N LEU A 476 -2.00 25.44 27.45
CA LEU A 476 -1.92 25.81 26.04
C LEU A 476 -3.31 26.06 25.42
N PRO A 477 -3.40 26.88 24.35
CA PRO A 477 -4.66 27.10 23.65
C PRO A 477 -5.07 25.91 22.77
N ASN A 478 -6.32 25.93 22.29
CA ASN A 478 -6.89 24.95 21.34
C ASN A 478 -6.75 23.50 21.82
N GLN A 479 -7.11 23.24 23.08
CA GLN A 479 -7.05 21.92 23.69
C GLN A 479 -8.43 21.29 23.79
N LYS A 480 -8.48 19.97 24.01
CA LYS A 480 -9.72 19.24 24.29
C LYS A 480 -10.39 19.79 25.54
N THR A 481 -11.69 19.59 25.61
CA THR A 481 -12.45 19.93 26.82
C THR A 481 -11.97 19.09 28.01
N SER A 482 -12.11 19.63 29.22
CA SER A 482 -11.79 18.89 30.45
C SER A 482 -12.57 17.57 30.55
N TRP A 483 -13.78 17.52 30.00
CA TRP A 483 -14.61 16.31 29.97
C TRP A 483 -14.06 15.25 29.02
N GLU A 484 -13.69 15.59 27.78
CA GLU A 484 -13.06 14.63 26.85
C GLU A 484 -11.77 14.04 27.43
N CYS A 485 -10.95 14.89 28.06
CA CYS A 485 -9.72 14.44 28.72
C CYS A 485 -10.02 13.52 29.91
N ALA A 486 -10.96 13.89 30.77
CA ALA A 486 -11.35 13.06 31.91
C ALA A 486 -11.92 11.71 31.47
N ASP A 487 -12.80 11.70 30.45
CA ASP A 487 -13.40 10.46 29.92
C ASP A 487 -12.35 9.50 29.38
N PHE A 488 -11.38 10.02 28.62
CA PHE A 488 -10.26 9.22 28.15
C PHE A 488 -9.43 8.64 29.30
N PHE A 489 -9.04 9.47 30.28
CA PHE A 489 -8.18 9.02 31.38
C PHE A 489 -8.86 8.03 32.33
N MET A 490 -10.20 8.03 32.42
CA MET A 490 -10.95 7.01 33.16
C MET A 490 -10.90 5.63 32.52
N ARG A 491 -10.68 5.55 31.20
CA ARG A 491 -10.78 4.29 30.42
C ARG A 491 -9.51 3.94 29.65
N ARG A 492 -8.42 4.69 29.84
CA ARG A 492 -7.21 4.52 29.03
C ARG A 492 -6.63 3.12 29.17
N GLU A 493 -6.15 2.59 28.06
CA GLU A 493 -5.34 1.38 28.03
C GLU A 493 -3.88 1.72 28.36
N THR A 494 -3.23 0.87 29.17
CA THR A 494 -1.82 1.02 29.52
C THR A 494 -0.94 0.08 28.70
N CYS A 495 0.25 0.54 28.34
CA CYS A 495 1.22 -0.31 27.65
C CYS A 495 1.71 -1.46 28.53
N PRO A 496 1.81 -2.70 28.00
CA PRO A 496 2.22 -3.87 28.77
C PRO A 496 3.62 -3.75 29.41
N ASN A 497 4.55 -3.06 28.74
CA ASN A 497 5.92 -2.87 29.21
C ASN A 497 6.23 -1.38 29.41
N SER A 498 5.88 -0.83 30.56
CA SER A 498 6.11 0.59 30.86
C SER A 498 7.59 0.95 30.98
N LYS A 499 8.44 0.00 31.39
CA LYS A 499 9.90 0.23 31.53
C LYS A 499 10.59 0.43 30.19
N SER A 500 10.17 -0.31 29.16
CA SER A 500 10.78 -0.18 27.83
C SER A 500 10.56 1.20 27.19
N MET A 501 9.52 1.92 27.60
CA MET A 501 9.24 3.30 27.15
C MET A 501 10.33 4.29 27.53
N PHE A 502 11.18 3.98 28.52
CA PHE A 502 12.29 4.82 28.97
C PHE A 502 13.65 4.36 28.44
N LEU A 503 13.71 3.30 27.64
CA LEU A 503 14.95 2.82 27.05
C LEU A 503 15.43 3.79 25.95
N VAL A 504 16.72 4.12 25.96
CA VAL A 504 17.36 4.97 24.94
C VAL A 504 18.58 4.22 24.37
N PRO A 505 18.43 3.46 23.27
CA PRO A 505 19.46 2.55 22.78
C PRO A 505 20.73 3.26 22.27
N CYS A 506 20.62 4.50 21.81
CA CYS A 506 21.75 5.30 21.34
C CYS A 506 22.62 5.92 22.47
N GLY A 507 22.35 5.61 23.74
CA GLY A 507 23.15 6.10 24.87
C GLY A 507 22.96 7.58 25.22
N LYS A 508 22.01 8.28 24.58
CA LYS A 508 21.62 9.64 24.98
C LYS A 508 20.96 9.60 26.36
N ASN A 509 21.34 10.52 27.25
CA ASN A 509 20.79 10.58 28.60
C ASN A 509 19.53 11.47 28.61
N PRO A 510 18.35 10.91 28.90
CA PRO A 510 17.08 11.66 28.87
C PRO A 510 16.93 12.70 29.98
N ASN A 511 17.77 12.64 31.03
CA ASN A 511 17.77 13.56 32.16
C ASN A 511 18.93 14.57 32.10
N ARG A 512 19.71 14.59 31.01
CA ARG A 512 20.83 15.53 30.89
C ARG A 512 20.29 16.89 30.47
N PHE A 513 19.83 17.68 31.44
CA PHE A 513 19.83 19.14 31.29
C PHE A 513 21.25 19.52 30.84
N LYS A 514 21.40 20.03 29.63
CA LYS A 514 22.58 20.80 29.25
C LYS A 514 22.32 22.23 29.68
N PRO A 515 22.93 22.72 30.77
CA PRO A 515 23.03 24.15 30.99
C PRO A 515 24.01 24.67 29.93
N ASP A 516 23.55 25.63 29.15
CA ASP A 516 24.33 26.55 28.32
C ASP A 516 25.26 25.95 27.27
N GLN A 517 24.86 26.12 26.01
CA GLN A 517 25.85 26.38 24.96
C GLN A 517 25.24 27.35 23.94
N GLU A 518 25.20 28.63 24.34
CA GLU A 518 25.55 29.69 23.41
C GLU A 518 26.91 29.36 22.79
N ARG A 519 27.04 29.68 21.49
CA ARG A 519 28.25 29.61 20.67
C ARG A 519 28.55 28.26 20.02
N LEU A 520 27.93 28.06 18.86
CA LEU A 520 28.60 27.64 17.62
C LEU A 520 27.68 28.03 16.46
N GLU A 521 27.74 29.30 16.09
CA GLU A 521 27.32 29.78 14.78
C GLU A 521 28.28 29.23 13.71
N ASP A 522 27.74 29.15 12.49
CA ASP A 522 28.43 29.03 11.20
C ASP A 522 29.13 27.70 10.88
N LYS A 523 28.32 26.72 10.46
CA LYS A 523 28.60 26.01 9.20
C LYS A 523 27.32 25.82 8.41
N GLU A 524 27.22 26.53 7.29
CA GLU A 524 26.25 26.29 6.23
C GLU A 524 26.23 24.79 5.87
N ALA A 525 25.18 24.10 6.30
CA ALA A 525 24.85 22.79 5.77
C ALA A 525 24.35 23.01 4.33
N ARG A 526 25.19 22.68 3.35
CA ARG A 526 24.78 22.60 1.95
C ARG A 526 23.55 21.69 1.86
N VAL A 527 22.44 22.29 1.45
CA VAL A 527 21.20 21.60 1.08
C VAL A 527 21.54 20.65 -0.07
N SER A 528 21.49 19.34 0.15
CA SER A 528 21.42 18.38 -0.93
C SER A 528 20.01 18.44 -1.52
N SER A 529 19.93 18.67 -2.83
CA SER A 529 18.67 18.71 -3.58
C SER A 529 17.81 17.47 -3.36
N PRO A 530 16.47 17.56 -3.51
CA PRO A 530 15.58 16.40 -3.50
C PRO A 530 16.10 15.35 -4.47
N VAL A 531 16.23 14.12 -3.98
CA VAL A 531 16.66 12.99 -4.78
C VAL A 531 15.53 12.65 -5.75
N SER A 532 15.61 13.17 -6.97
CA SER A 532 14.72 12.78 -8.07
C SER A 532 15.03 11.34 -8.51
N TYR A 533 14.06 10.71 -9.21
CA TYR A 533 14.03 9.33 -9.74
C TYR A 533 15.35 8.73 -10.30
N GLY A 534 16.37 9.56 -10.60
CA GLY A 534 17.67 9.12 -11.10
C GLY A 534 18.67 8.60 -10.05
N ALA A 535 18.29 8.40 -8.79
CA ALA A 535 19.18 7.83 -7.76
C ALA A 535 18.92 6.36 -7.41
N LEU A 536 17.98 5.71 -8.11
CA LEU A 536 17.95 4.25 -8.15
C LEU A 536 19.24 3.81 -8.84
N ASN A 537 20.03 2.98 -8.15
CA ASN A 537 21.32 2.53 -8.62
C ASN A 537 21.17 1.73 -9.93
N PRO A 538 21.60 2.25 -11.10
CA PRO A 538 21.51 1.52 -12.37
C PRO A 538 22.47 0.31 -12.43
N ASP A 539 23.40 0.20 -11.48
CA ASP A 539 24.54 -0.72 -11.58
C ASP A 539 24.28 -2.16 -11.12
N ARG A 540 23.01 -2.57 -10.98
CA ARG A 540 22.66 -4.00 -10.92
C ARG A 540 22.10 -4.59 -12.22
N ILE A 541 22.07 -3.79 -13.31
CA ILE A 541 21.71 -4.26 -14.67
C ILE A 541 22.93 -4.81 -15.44
N ARG A 542 24.17 -4.63 -14.94
CA ARG A 542 25.40 -4.97 -15.69
C ARG A 542 26.04 -6.33 -15.39
N ASN A 543 25.49 -7.14 -14.48
CA ASN A 543 26.13 -8.41 -14.08
C ASN A 543 25.25 -9.67 -14.22
N LEU A 544 24.27 -9.68 -15.13
CA LEU A 544 23.56 -10.89 -15.56
C LEU A 544 23.38 -10.94 -17.08
#